data_AF-A0A7Y5ZFN3-F1
#
_entry.id   AF-A0A7Y5ZFN3-F1
#
_cell.length_a   1.000
_cell.length_b   1.000
_cell.length_c   1.000
_cell.angle_alpha   90.00
_cell.angle_beta   90.00
_cell.angle_gamma   90.00
#
_symmetry.space_group_name_H-M   'P 1'
#
loop_
_entity.id
_entity.type
_entity.pdbx_description
1 polymer ?
#
loop_
_entity_poly.entity_id
_entity_poly.type
_entity_poly.pdbx_seq_one_letter_code
_entity_poly.pdbx_strand_id
1 'polypeptide(L)'
;MSDDDLTTPELESESELAFEGALRPRSLAEFVGQAKVRGQLQLLLTAARMQERTADHILLAGPPGLGKTTLAMIVAHESGRPLRLSSGPAIQHAGDLAALLSSLTPGEVLFIDEIHRMARSAEEMLYLAMEDFRIDIMVGKGAGATSIPLDLAPFTLVGATTRSGLLPNPLRDRFGFTAHLEFYDDAELTQVLTRAAAMLEFEVDREALAEIAGRCRGTPRIANRLLRRVRDYALVHGGRADVAAVRAALELYDVDPLGLDRLDRAVLHAILERFDGGPVGLNTLAVSVGEEAETIESVVEPFLVRIGLLSRTPRGRVATPAAWRHLGIPSRSRDSSQPPTLIDDI
;
A
#
# COMPACT_ATOMS: atom_id res chain seq x y z
N MET A 1 25.94 -14.93 -19.22
CA MET A 1 25.49 -15.17 -17.84
C MET A 1 24.96 -13.84 -17.40
N SER A 2 23.64 -13.70 -17.54
CA SER A 2 22.90 -12.45 -17.33
C SER A 2 22.81 -12.18 -15.83
N ASP A 3 23.31 -11.02 -15.41
CA ASP A 3 23.07 -10.46 -14.09
C ASP A 3 21.56 -10.23 -13.93
N ASP A 4 20.99 -10.92 -12.94
CA ASP A 4 19.61 -10.83 -12.51
C ASP A 4 19.51 -9.64 -11.55
N ASP A 5 19.23 -8.46 -12.11
CA ASP A 5 19.16 -7.18 -11.38
C ASP A 5 17.81 -7.06 -10.66
N LEU A 6 17.77 -7.58 -9.43
CA LEU A 6 16.62 -7.71 -8.51
C LEU A 6 16.06 -6.38 -7.96
N THR A 7 16.11 -5.28 -8.72
CA THR A 7 15.96 -3.93 -8.13
C THR A 7 14.93 -3.03 -8.79
N THR A 8 14.18 -3.51 -9.77
CA THR A 8 12.95 -2.82 -10.17
C THR A 8 11.83 -3.08 -9.14
N PRO A 9 10.77 -2.26 -9.06
CA PRO A 9 9.49 -2.75 -8.60
C PRO A 9 9.05 -3.80 -9.63
N GLU A 10 9.61 -5.00 -9.53
CA GLU A 10 9.25 -6.11 -10.38
C GLU A 10 7.73 -6.25 -10.30
N LEU A 11 7.11 -6.40 -11.47
CA LEU A 11 5.87 -7.13 -11.59
C LEU A 11 6.03 -8.36 -10.69
N GLU A 12 5.39 -8.36 -9.51
CA GLU A 12 5.46 -9.44 -8.54
C GLU A 12 5.37 -10.74 -9.33
N SER A 13 6.41 -11.59 -9.28
CA SER A 13 6.44 -12.77 -10.14
C SER A 13 5.14 -13.55 -9.94
N GLU A 14 4.64 -14.26 -10.97
CA GLU A 14 3.39 -15.04 -10.81
C GLU A 14 3.44 -15.96 -9.57
N SER A 15 4.65 -16.42 -9.20
CA SER A 15 4.90 -17.17 -7.97
C SER A 15 4.71 -16.36 -6.68
N GLU A 16 5.13 -15.09 -6.65
CA GLU A 16 4.91 -14.18 -5.52
C GLU A 16 3.43 -13.84 -5.37
N LEU A 17 2.75 -13.53 -6.48
CA LEU A 17 1.30 -13.26 -6.46
C LEU A 17 0.50 -14.48 -5.98
N ALA A 18 0.83 -15.67 -6.45
CA ALA A 18 0.20 -16.91 -6.02
C ALA A 18 0.44 -17.19 -4.53
N PHE A 19 1.67 -16.98 -4.06
CA PHE A 19 2.03 -17.14 -2.65
C PHE A 19 1.27 -16.16 -1.76
N GLU A 20 1.26 -14.87 -2.13
CA GLU A 20 0.47 -13.87 -1.40
C GLU A 20 -1.01 -14.23 -1.37
N GLY A 21 -1.56 -14.67 -2.51
CA GLY A 21 -2.95 -15.11 -2.63
C GLY A 21 -3.29 -16.25 -1.66
N ALA A 22 -2.40 -17.23 -1.52
CA ALA A 22 -2.59 -18.37 -0.61
C ALA A 22 -2.65 -17.94 0.87
N LEU A 23 -1.93 -16.90 1.25
CA LEU A 23 -1.87 -16.40 2.64
C LEU A 23 -2.99 -15.42 3.00
N ARG A 24 -3.79 -14.96 2.03
CA ARG A 24 -4.84 -13.96 2.31
C ARG A 24 -5.92 -14.51 3.24
N PRO A 25 -6.34 -13.74 4.27
CA PRO A 25 -7.53 -14.07 5.05
C PRO A 25 -8.79 -14.07 4.18
N ARG A 26 -9.68 -15.02 4.45
CA ARG A 26 -10.93 -15.20 3.69
C ARG A 26 -12.14 -14.53 4.33
N SER A 27 -12.09 -14.28 5.63
CA SER A 27 -13.20 -13.73 6.43
C SER A 27 -12.74 -12.57 7.32
N LEU A 28 -13.71 -11.80 7.84
CA LEU A 28 -13.42 -10.77 8.85
C LEU A 28 -12.86 -11.35 10.14
N ALA A 29 -13.14 -12.62 10.44
CA ALA A 29 -12.59 -13.30 11.62
C ALA A 29 -11.09 -13.59 11.48
N GLU A 30 -10.65 -13.98 10.28
CA GLU A 30 -9.25 -14.27 9.96
C GLU A 30 -8.40 -13.01 9.72
N PHE A 31 -9.02 -11.88 9.41
CA PHE A 31 -8.32 -10.63 9.18
C PHE A 31 -7.74 -10.09 10.49
N VAL A 32 -6.43 -10.20 10.67
CA VAL A 32 -5.75 -9.72 11.88
C VAL A 32 -5.68 -8.18 11.85
N GLY A 33 -5.69 -7.55 13.02
CA GLY A 33 -5.58 -6.10 13.19
C GLY A 33 -6.79 -5.33 12.70
N GLN A 34 -6.66 -4.01 12.57
CA GLN A 34 -7.72 -3.12 12.07
C GLN A 34 -9.07 -3.31 12.80
N ALA A 35 -9.04 -3.56 14.12
CA ALA A 35 -10.20 -4.02 14.88
C ALA A 35 -11.44 -3.12 14.73
N LYS A 36 -11.23 -1.80 14.71
CA LYS A 36 -12.29 -0.81 14.48
C LYS A 36 -12.94 -0.96 13.10
N VAL A 37 -12.13 -1.01 12.03
CA VAL A 37 -12.61 -1.18 10.65
C VAL A 37 -13.35 -2.51 10.50
N ARG A 38 -12.83 -3.60 11.06
CA ARG A 38 -13.48 -4.91 11.06
C ARG A 38 -14.85 -4.87 11.74
N GLY A 39 -14.95 -4.26 12.92
CA GLY A 39 -16.22 -4.13 13.64
C GLY A 39 -17.25 -3.31 12.88
N GLN A 40 -16.82 -2.21 12.25
CA GLN A 40 -17.69 -1.35 11.43
C GLN A 40 -18.17 -2.06 10.16
N LEU A 41 -17.27 -2.76 9.45
CA LEU A 41 -17.63 -3.58 8.29
C LEU A 41 -18.59 -4.70 8.69
N GLN A 42 -18.33 -5.40 9.79
CA GLN A 42 -19.23 -6.45 10.29
C GLN A 42 -20.64 -5.90 10.52
N LEU A 43 -20.76 -4.75 11.18
CA LEU A 43 -22.06 -4.11 11.42
C LEU A 43 -22.75 -3.74 10.10
N LEU A 44 -22.05 -3.06 9.18
CA LEU A 44 -22.57 -2.63 7.89
C LEU A 44 -23.11 -3.80 7.07
N LEU A 45 -22.30 -4.86 6.90
CA LEU A 45 -22.64 -6.02 6.09
C LEU A 45 -23.77 -6.84 6.73
N THR A 46 -23.77 -6.97 8.07
CA THR A 46 -24.83 -7.66 8.79
C THR A 46 -26.17 -6.93 8.65
N ALA A 47 -26.17 -5.60 8.78
CA ALA A 47 -27.38 -4.79 8.63
C ALA A 47 -27.96 -4.88 7.21
N ALA A 48 -27.12 -4.77 6.18
CA ALA A 48 -27.54 -4.91 4.78
C ALA A 48 -28.16 -6.30 4.51
N ARG A 49 -27.52 -7.36 5.03
CA ARG A 49 -28.03 -8.73 4.92
C ARG A 49 -29.39 -8.92 5.60
N MET A 50 -29.57 -8.39 6.82
CA MET A 50 -30.84 -8.48 7.55
C MET A 50 -31.98 -7.73 6.86
N GLN A 51 -31.66 -6.72 6.05
CA GLN A 51 -32.62 -5.91 5.29
C GLN A 51 -32.78 -6.38 3.84
N GLU A 52 -32.14 -7.50 3.44
CA GLU A 52 -32.16 -8.04 2.08
C GLU A 52 -31.78 -7.02 0.99
N ARG A 53 -30.89 -6.08 1.32
CA ARG A 53 -30.39 -5.04 0.41
C ARG A 53 -28.90 -5.17 0.17
N THR A 54 -28.41 -4.44 -0.84
CA THR A 54 -26.97 -4.24 -1.03
C THR A 54 -26.39 -3.37 0.10
N ALA A 55 -25.14 -3.64 0.46
CA ALA A 55 -24.41 -2.80 1.39
C ALA A 55 -24.10 -1.45 0.73
N ASP A 56 -24.03 -0.41 1.54
CA ASP A 56 -23.64 0.92 1.08
C ASP A 56 -22.22 0.85 0.48
N HIS A 57 -21.92 1.75 -0.45
CA HIS A 57 -20.60 1.79 -1.08
C HIS A 57 -19.49 2.06 -0.07
N ILE A 58 -18.35 1.36 -0.23
CA ILE A 58 -17.23 1.34 0.71
C ILE A 58 -15.99 1.96 0.09
N LEU A 59 -15.37 2.92 0.77
CA LEU A 59 -14.05 3.44 0.41
C LEU A 59 -12.99 2.91 1.38
N LEU A 60 -11.97 2.23 0.86
CA LEU A 60 -10.80 1.77 1.60
C LEU A 60 -9.63 2.71 1.32
N ALA A 61 -9.24 3.49 2.33
CA ALA A 61 -8.16 4.46 2.21
C ALA A 61 -6.99 4.06 3.11
N GLY A 62 -5.78 3.98 2.54
CA GLY A 62 -4.58 3.79 3.33
C GLY A 62 -3.37 3.37 2.49
N PRO A 63 -2.17 3.36 3.09
CA PRO A 63 -0.93 2.94 2.45
C PRO A 63 -1.01 1.59 1.69
N PRO A 64 -0.14 1.38 0.69
CA PRO A 64 -0.05 0.10 0.00
C PRO A 64 0.31 -1.04 0.97
N GLY A 65 -0.11 -2.27 0.64
CA GLY A 65 0.24 -3.47 1.43
C GLY A 65 -0.53 -3.69 2.74
N LEU A 66 -1.45 -2.81 3.12
CA LEU A 66 -2.26 -2.94 4.36
C LEU A 66 -3.49 -3.87 4.26
N GLY A 67 -3.74 -4.44 3.07
CA GLY A 67 -4.83 -5.40 2.87
C GLY A 67 -6.14 -4.82 2.30
N LYS A 68 -6.11 -3.68 1.60
CA LYS A 68 -7.30 -3.10 0.94
C LYS A 68 -7.99 -4.09 -0.02
N THR A 69 -7.25 -4.66 -0.96
CA THR A 69 -7.77 -5.67 -1.90
C THR A 69 -8.32 -6.89 -1.17
N THR A 70 -7.62 -7.33 -0.12
CA THR A 70 -8.07 -8.44 0.74
C THR A 70 -9.38 -8.12 1.45
N LEU A 71 -9.56 -6.91 1.99
CA LEU A 71 -10.82 -6.50 2.60
C LEU A 71 -11.96 -6.45 1.57
N ALA A 72 -11.70 -6.03 0.33
CA ALA A 72 -12.72 -6.08 -0.72
C ALA A 72 -13.16 -7.52 -1.03
N MET A 73 -12.22 -8.46 -1.05
CA MET A 73 -12.53 -9.90 -1.20
C MET A 73 -13.35 -10.42 -0.02
N ILE A 74 -13.01 -10.01 1.20
CA ILE A 74 -13.76 -10.36 2.41
C ILE A 74 -15.17 -9.75 2.38
N VAL A 75 -15.34 -8.51 1.94
CA VAL A 75 -16.66 -7.88 1.78
C VAL A 75 -17.56 -8.71 0.87
N ALA A 76 -17.05 -9.15 -0.28
CA ALA A 76 -17.79 -10.03 -1.19
C ALA A 76 -18.13 -11.38 -0.55
N HIS A 77 -17.16 -12.00 0.12
CA HIS A 77 -17.33 -13.27 0.83
C HIS A 77 -18.40 -13.19 1.94
N GLU A 78 -18.31 -12.21 2.83
CA GLU A 78 -19.26 -12.00 3.94
C GLU A 78 -20.67 -11.64 3.46
N SER A 79 -20.75 -10.97 2.30
CA SER A 79 -22.02 -10.63 1.65
C SER A 79 -22.63 -11.82 0.88
N GLY A 80 -21.86 -12.88 0.63
CA GLY A 80 -22.26 -14.01 -0.22
C GLY A 80 -22.49 -13.60 -1.68
N ARG A 81 -21.76 -12.59 -2.17
CA ARG A 81 -21.95 -12.00 -3.51
C ARG A 81 -20.69 -12.19 -4.37
N PRO A 82 -20.82 -12.28 -5.71
CA PRO A 82 -19.66 -12.33 -6.59
C PRO A 82 -18.83 -11.06 -6.49
N LEU A 83 -17.52 -11.20 -6.73
CA LEU A 83 -16.57 -10.09 -6.76
C LEU A 83 -16.09 -9.87 -8.19
N ARG A 84 -16.15 -8.61 -8.64
CA ARG A 84 -15.52 -8.15 -9.87
C ARG A 84 -14.36 -7.22 -9.54
N LEU A 85 -13.19 -7.51 -10.08
CA LEU A 85 -11.98 -6.71 -9.89
C LEU A 85 -11.74 -5.81 -11.11
N SER A 86 -11.38 -4.56 -10.84
CA SER A 86 -10.88 -3.60 -11.81
C SER A 86 -9.91 -2.62 -11.13
N SER A 87 -9.33 -1.71 -11.88
CA SER A 87 -8.48 -0.63 -11.37
C SER A 87 -8.77 0.68 -12.09
N GLY A 88 -8.50 1.80 -11.42
CA GLY A 88 -8.65 3.13 -11.98
C GLY A 88 -7.91 3.30 -13.30
N PRO A 89 -6.61 2.92 -13.40
CA PRO A 89 -5.85 2.99 -14.64
C PRO A 89 -6.42 2.15 -15.81
N ALA A 90 -7.18 1.08 -15.51
CA ALA A 90 -7.84 0.27 -16.53
C ALA A 90 -9.10 0.95 -17.11
N ILE A 91 -9.62 2.00 -16.46
CA ILE A 91 -10.82 2.73 -16.88
C ILE A 91 -10.38 4.08 -17.46
N GLN A 92 -10.03 4.05 -18.76
CA GLN A 92 -9.44 5.19 -19.46
C GLN A 92 -10.51 6.15 -20.00
N HIS A 93 -11.72 5.66 -20.26
CA HIS A 93 -12.84 6.46 -20.76
C HIS A 93 -14.17 6.03 -20.12
N ALA A 94 -15.18 6.90 -20.20
CA ALA A 94 -16.53 6.63 -19.68
C ALA A 94 -17.19 5.37 -20.28
N GLY A 95 -16.85 5.02 -21.53
CA GLY A 95 -17.32 3.79 -22.17
C GLY A 95 -16.84 2.51 -21.49
N ASP A 96 -15.61 2.49 -20.97
CA ASP A 96 -15.05 1.33 -20.25
C ASP A 96 -15.83 1.08 -18.96
N LEU A 97 -16.15 2.16 -18.24
CA LEU A 97 -16.97 2.09 -17.04
C LEU A 97 -18.41 1.67 -17.36
N ALA A 98 -19.00 2.23 -18.42
CA ALA A 98 -20.36 1.85 -18.84
C ALA A 98 -20.46 0.36 -19.20
N ALA A 99 -19.47 -0.17 -19.92
CA ALA A 99 -19.38 -1.61 -20.23
C ALA A 99 -19.24 -2.46 -18.96
N LEU A 100 -18.41 -2.02 -18.02
CA LEU A 100 -18.24 -2.71 -16.75
C LEU A 100 -19.55 -2.72 -15.93
N LEU A 101 -20.17 -1.55 -15.72
CA LEU A 101 -21.36 -1.39 -14.89
C LEU A 101 -22.58 -2.11 -15.47
N SER A 102 -22.77 -2.03 -16.79
CA SER A 102 -23.89 -2.69 -17.49
C SER A 102 -23.83 -4.22 -17.44
N SER A 103 -22.66 -4.79 -17.17
CA SER A 103 -22.45 -6.23 -17.07
C SER A 103 -22.55 -6.78 -15.64
N LEU A 104 -22.83 -5.91 -14.65
CA LEU A 104 -22.96 -6.32 -13.26
C LEU A 104 -24.28 -7.05 -13.01
N THR A 105 -24.22 -8.03 -12.11
CA THR A 105 -25.38 -8.77 -11.62
C THR A 105 -25.89 -8.18 -10.30
N PRO A 106 -27.19 -8.36 -9.95
CA PRO A 106 -27.73 -7.82 -8.71
C PRO A 106 -26.98 -8.25 -7.45
N GLY A 107 -26.50 -7.27 -6.72
CA GLY A 107 -25.71 -7.39 -5.50
C GLY A 107 -24.24 -7.72 -5.69
N GLU A 108 -23.74 -7.78 -6.92
CA GLU A 108 -22.31 -7.98 -7.20
C GLU A 108 -21.46 -6.89 -6.53
N VAL A 109 -20.30 -7.29 -6.01
CA VAL A 109 -19.33 -6.36 -5.44
C VAL A 109 -18.36 -5.95 -6.54
N LEU A 110 -18.33 -4.66 -6.87
CA LEU A 110 -17.37 -4.08 -7.80
C LEU A 110 -16.21 -3.48 -7.02
N PHE A 111 -15.02 -4.03 -7.16
CA PHE A 111 -13.80 -3.46 -6.60
C PHE A 111 -13.04 -2.67 -7.66
N ILE A 112 -12.69 -1.42 -7.34
CA ILE A 112 -11.81 -0.57 -8.16
C ILE A 112 -10.61 -0.16 -7.31
N ASP A 113 -9.45 -0.76 -7.58
CA ASP A 113 -8.19 -0.30 -6.98
C ASP A 113 -7.70 0.99 -7.62
N GLU A 114 -6.95 1.79 -6.87
CA GLU A 114 -6.48 3.11 -7.32
C GLU A 114 -7.59 3.96 -7.98
N ILE A 115 -8.78 3.97 -7.37
CA ILE A 115 -9.98 4.64 -7.94
C ILE A 115 -9.74 6.12 -8.29
N HIS A 116 -8.80 6.77 -7.62
CA HIS A 116 -8.36 8.15 -7.87
C HIS A 116 -7.57 8.36 -9.17
N ARG A 117 -7.24 7.28 -9.90
CA ARG A 117 -6.55 7.31 -11.19
C ARG A 117 -7.49 7.06 -12.37
N MET A 118 -8.80 7.01 -12.12
CA MET A 118 -9.81 6.92 -13.19
C MET A 118 -9.78 8.18 -14.06
N ALA A 119 -10.16 8.05 -15.32
CA ALA A 119 -10.39 9.22 -16.14
C ALA A 119 -11.56 10.04 -15.60
N ARG A 120 -11.43 11.38 -15.59
CA ARG A 120 -12.46 12.30 -15.07
C ARG A 120 -13.86 12.05 -15.63
N SER A 121 -13.98 11.72 -16.91
CA SER A 121 -15.27 11.41 -17.54
C SER A 121 -15.92 10.14 -16.98
N ALA A 122 -15.11 9.15 -16.58
CA ALA A 122 -15.60 7.96 -15.90
C ALA A 122 -15.93 8.26 -14.42
N GLU A 123 -15.17 9.11 -13.73
CA GLU A 123 -15.51 9.54 -12.37
C GLU A 123 -16.88 10.24 -12.29
N GLU A 124 -17.16 11.12 -13.25
CA GLU A 124 -18.44 11.84 -13.33
C GLU A 124 -19.63 10.89 -13.54
N MET A 125 -19.45 9.88 -14.40
CA MET A 125 -20.44 8.82 -14.58
C MET A 125 -20.60 7.93 -13.34
N LEU A 126 -19.50 7.63 -12.64
CA LEU A 126 -19.51 6.71 -11.51
C LEU A 126 -20.36 7.23 -10.36
N TYR A 127 -20.25 8.51 -9.99
CA TYR A 127 -21.03 9.02 -8.87
C TYR A 127 -22.54 9.11 -9.19
N LEU A 128 -22.92 9.31 -10.47
CA LEU A 128 -24.32 9.22 -10.92
C LEU A 128 -24.82 7.77 -10.84
N ALA A 129 -24.00 6.81 -11.27
CA ALA A 129 -24.31 5.39 -11.18
C ALA A 129 -24.49 4.92 -9.72
N MET A 130 -23.72 5.47 -8.79
CA MET A 130 -23.81 5.18 -7.35
C MET A 130 -25.07 5.75 -6.69
N GLU A 131 -25.63 6.82 -7.22
CA GLU A 131 -26.79 7.51 -6.64
C GLU A 131 -28.10 6.87 -7.09
N ASP A 132 -28.26 6.71 -8.40
CA ASP A 132 -29.54 6.32 -9.01
C ASP A 132 -29.53 4.92 -9.62
N PHE A 133 -28.41 4.20 -9.59
CA PHE A 133 -28.21 2.95 -10.35
C PHE A 133 -28.61 3.11 -11.82
N ARG A 134 -28.21 4.23 -12.43
CA ARG A 134 -28.51 4.55 -13.82
C ARG A 134 -27.35 5.30 -14.45
N ILE A 135 -27.12 5.03 -15.74
CA ILE A 135 -26.17 5.77 -16.57
C ILE A 135 -26.81 6.13 -17.90
N ASP A 136 -26.27 7.17 -18.52
CA ASP A 136 -26.66 7.60 -19.85
C ASP A 136 -25.56 7.24 -20.84
N ILE A 137 -25.90 6.44 -21.86
CA ILE A 137 -24.95 5.98 -22.89
C ILE A 137 -25.20 6.74 -24.19
N MET A 138 -24.17 7.38 -24.71
CA MET A 138 -24.22 8.05 -26.01
C MET A 138 -24.15 7.03 -27.14
N VAL A 139 -25.20 6.95 -27.96
CA VAL A 139 -25.27 6.10 -29.15
C VAL A 139 -25.25 6.96 -30.41
N GLY A 140 -24.32 6.69 -31.32
CA GLY A 140 -24.09 7.45 -32.55
C GLY A 140 -22.86 8.37 -32.50
N LYS A 141 -22.60 9.11 -33.58
CA LYS A 141 -21.49 10.08 -33.68
C LYS A 141 -21.99 11.42 -34.23
N GLY A 142 -21.41 12.53 -33.76
CA GLY A 142 -21.70 13.88 -34.24
C GLY A 142 -23.09 14.40 -33.84
N ALA A 143 -23.67 15.26 -34.67
CA ALA A 143 -24.96 15.93 -34.39
C ALA A 143 -26.17 14.97 -34.30
N GLY A 144 -26.02 13.70 -34.68
CA GLY A 144 -27.05 12.67 -34.57
C GLY A 144 -26.88 11.75 -33.36
N ALA A 145 -25.92 12.02 -32.46
CA ALA A 145 -25.72 11.21 -31.27
C ALA A 145 -26.89 11.44 -30.29
N THR A 146 -27.43 10.34 -29.75
CA THR A 146 -28.55 10.35 -28.81
C THR A 146 -28.12 9.72 -27.49
N SER A 147 -28.57 10.30 -26.38
CA SER A 147 -28.36 9.72 -25.05
C SER A 147 -29.48 8.74 -24.75
N ILE A 148 -29.12 7.49 -24.48
CA ILE A 148 -30.08 6.44 -24.09
C ILE A 148 -29.80 6.08 -22.62
N PRO A 149 -30.80 6.21 -21.74
CA PRO A 149 -30.63 5.79 -20.35
C PRO A 149 -30.60 4.27 -20.22
N LEU A 150 -29.72 3.79 -19.36
CA LEU A 150 -29.57 2.39 -18.99
C LEU A 150 -29.67 2.24 -17.48
N ASP A 151 -30.63 1.44 -17.04
CA ASP A 151 -30.76 1.04 -15.63
C ASP A 151 -29.70 -0.03 -15.30
N LEU A 152 -29.08 0.12 -14.13
CA LEU A 152 -28.05 -0.78 -13.61
C LEU A 152 -28.65 -1.69 -12.55
N ALA A 153 -28.10 -2.90 -12.44
CA ALA A 153 -28.37 -3.75 -11.29
C ALA A 153 -27.82 -3.08 -10.01
N PRO A 154 -28.57 -3.09 -8.88
CA PRO A 154 -28.03 -2.62 -7.61
C PRO A 154 -26.75 -3.38 -7.27
N PHE A 155 -25.68 -2.68 -6.92
CA PHE A 155 -24.36 -3.27 -6.65
C PHE A 155 -23.70 -2.57 -5.46
N THR A 156 -22.62 -3.16 -4.95
CA THR A 156 -21.78 -2.51 -3.92
C THR A 156 -20.42 -2.18 -4.51
N LEU A 157 -20.15 -0.89 -4.75
CA LEU A 157 -18.80 -0.41 -5.04
C LEU A 157 -17.90 -0.49 -3.81
N VAL A 158 -16.70 -1.06 -3.98
CA VAL A 158 -15.59 -0.96 -3.04
C VAL A 158 -14.42 -0.26 -3.75
N GLY A 159 -14.20 1.02 -3.44
CA GLY A 159 -13.07 1.78 -3.98
C GLY A 159 -11.85 1.65 -3.08
N ALA A 160 -10.64 1.55 -3.64
CA ALA A 160 -9.40 1.62 -2.88
C ALA A 160 -8.50 2.78 -3.35
N THR A 161 -7.88 3.45 -2.38
CA THR A 161 -6.95 4.55 -2.64
C THR A 161 -5.85 4.61 -1.57
N THR A 162 -4.71 5.23 -1.91
CA THR A 162 -3.65 5.52 -0.93
C THR A 162 -4.07 6.61 0.05
N ARG A 163 -4.86 7.60 -0.43
CA ARG A 163 -5.36 8.73 0.36
C ARG A 163 -6.77 9.09 -0.09
N SER A 164 -7.70 9.22 0.86
CA SER A 164 -9.10 9.60 0.58
C SER A 164 -9.24 11.01 -0.01
N GLY A 165 -8.30 11.92 0.31
CA GLY A 165 -8.27 13.28 -0.21
C GLY A 165 -7.91 13.40 -1.69
N LEU A 166 -7.51 12.30 -2.35
CA LEU A 166 -7.26 12.28 -3.79
C LEU A 166 -8.57 12.19 -4.61
N LEU A 167 -9.66 11.76 -3.98
CA LEU A 167 -10.96 11.69 -4.65
C LEU A 167 -11.65 13.06 -4.61
N PRO A 168 -12.34 13.46 -5.70
CA PRO A 168 -13.18 14.65 -5.69
C PRO A 168 -14.34 14.48 -4.71
N ASN A 169 -14.76 15.57 -4.05
CA ASN A 169 -15.83 15.54 -3.03
C ASN A 169 -17.12 14.85 -3.52
N PRO A 170 -17.65 15.13 -4.73
CA PRO A 170 -18.87 14.48 -5.21
C PRO A 170 -18.79 12.95 -5.22
N LEU A 171 -17.67 12.37 -5.61
CA LEU A 171 -17.48 10.91 -5.61
C LEU A 171 -17.27 10.40 -4.17
N ARG A 172 -16.47 11.10 -3.37
CA ARG A 172 -16.19 10.70 -1.98
C ARG A 172 -17.45 10.66 -1.12
N ASP A 173 -18.33 11.63 -1.29
CA ASP A 173 -19.55 11.78 -0.47
C ASP A 173 -20.62 10.73 -0.81
N ARG A 174 -20.46 9.97 -1.90
CA ARG A 174 -21.33 8.83 -2.27
C ARG A 174 -20.91 7.52 -1.60
N PHE A 175 -19.76 7.47 -0.95
CA PHE A 175 -19.38 6.31 -0.13
C PHE A 175 -20.07 6.39 1.23
N GLY A 176 -21.03 5.49 1.48
CA GLY A 176 -21.73 5.39 2.76
C GLY A 176 -20.83 4.94 3.91
N PHE A 177 -19.69 4.32 3.60
CA PHE A 177 -18.67 3.97 4.60
C PHE A 177 -17.25 4.23 4.07
N THR A 178 -16.43 4.90 4.88
CA THR A 178 -14.98 5.07 4.61
C THR A 178 -14.17 4.40 5.71
N ALA A 179 -13.36 3.42 5.34
CA ALA A 179 -12.39 2.79 6.22
C ALA A 179 -11.00 3.41 6.01
N HIS A 180 -10.41 3.90 7.09
CA HIS A 180 -9.01 4.32 7.13
C HIS A 180 -8.16 3.19 7.68
N LEU A 181 -7.30 2.62 6.84
CA LEU A 181 -6.36 1.59 7.23
C LEU A 181 -5.08 2.24 7.74
N GLU A 182 -4.67 1.82 8.93
CA GLU A 182 -3.46 2.29 9.59
C GLU A 182 -2.36 1.22 9.53
N PHE A 183 -1.12 1.62 9.79
CA PHE A 183 -0.04 0.65 9.94
C PHE A 183 -0.30 -0.25 11.15
N TYR A 184 0.09 -1.50 11.00
CA TYR A 184 -0.08 -2.51 12.02
C TYR A 184 1.00 -2.34 13.08
N ASP A 185 0.67 -2.66 14.32
CA ASP A 185 1.68 -2.77 15.36
C ASP A 185 2.43 -4.11 15.27
N ASP A 186 3.57 -4.21 15.97
CA ASP A 186 4.42 -5.40 15.93
C ASP A 186 3.70 -6.66 16.45
N ALA A 187 2.77 -6.51 17.39
CA ALA A 187 2.02 -7.62 17.95
C ALA A 187 0.98 -8.16 16.97
N GLU A 188 0.27 -7.29 16.25
CA GLU A 188 -0.62 -7.63 15.15
C GLU A 188 0.17 -8.30 14.01
N LEU A 189 1.34 -7.77 13.64
CA LEU A 189 2.18 -8.36 12.60
C LEU A 189 2.74 -9.72 13.00
N THR A 190 3.10 -9.90 14.28
CA THR A 190 3.50 -11.21 14.80
C THR A 190 2.36 -12.22 14.66
N GLN A 191 1.11 -11.83 14.88
CA GLN A 191 -0.06 -12.70 14.65
C GLN A 191 -0.26 -13.02 13.16
N VAL A 192 -0.12 -12.04 12.27
CA VAL A 192 -0.15 -12.26 10.82
C VAL A 192 0.89 -13.30 10.41
N LEU A 193 2.13 -13.12 10.87
CA LEU A 193 3.26 -14.00 10.59
C LEU A 193 3.06 -15.40 11.19
N THR A 194 2.50 -15.50 12.39
CA THR A 194 2.21 -16.79 13.04
C THR A 194 1.21 -17.60 12.21
N ARG A 195 0.12 -16.95 11.75
CA ARG A 195 -0.85 -17.59 10.85
C ARG A 195 -0.20 -18.00 9.54
N ALA A 196 0.59 -17.11 8.94
CA ALA A 196 1.27 -17.39 7.67
C ALA A 196 2.26 -18.56 7.81
N ALA A 197 3.07 -18.61 8.86
CA ALA A 197 4.01 -19.70 9.11
C ALA A 197 3.30 -21.05 9.24
N ALA A 198 2.16 -21.09 9.96
CA ALA A 198 1.34 -22.29 10.07
C ALA A 198 0.78 -22.75 8.71
N MET A 199 0.31 -21.83 7.87
CA MET A 199 -0.19 -22.14 6.52
C MET A 199 0.91 -22.64 5.57
N LEU A 200 2.16 -22.29 5.85
CA LEU A 200 3.33 -22.71 5.08
C LEU A 200 4.02 -23.95 5.65
N GLU A 201 3.48 -24.51 6.74
CA GLU A 201 4.10 -25.62 7.50
C GLU A 201 5.56 -25.30 7.87
N PHE A 202 5.83 -24.04 8.21
CA PHE A 202 7.17 -23.56 8.52
C PHE A 202 7.38 -23.45 10.04
N GLU A 203 8.33 -24.24 10.56
CA GLU A 203 8.72 -24.20 11.96
C GLU A 203 9.62 -23.01 12.26
N VAL A 204 9.08 -22.03 12.98
CA VAL A 204 9.78 -20.80 13.38
C VAL A 204 9.36 -20.38 14.78
N ASP A 205 10.35 -19.97 15.58
CA ASP A 205 10.09 -19.55 16.96
C ASP A 205 9.28 -18.26 17.02
N ARG A 206 8.46 -18.10 18.05
CA ARG A 206 7.65 -16.88 18.23
C ARG A 206 8.51 -15.61 18.36
N GLU A 207 9.65 -15.71 19.03
CA GLU A 207 10.61 -14.60 19.16
C GLU A 207 11.27 -14.26 17.80
N ALA A 208 11.50 -15.26 16.96
CA ALA A 208 11.98 -15.08 15.59
C ALA A 208 10.94 -14.37 14.71
N LEU A 209 9.65 -14.69 14.87
CA LEU A 209 8.57 -13.96 14.18
C LEU A 209 8.47 -12.50 14.61
N ALA A 210 8.70 -12.20 15.90
CA ALA A 210 8.73 -10.83 16.39
C ALA A 210 9.89 -10.02 15.78
N GLU A 211 11.03 -10.65 15.52
CA GLU A 211 12.16 -10.02 14.82
C GLU A 211 11.79 -9.66 13.37
N ILE A 212 11.03 -10.51 12.66
CA ILE A 212 10.51 -10.17 11.33
C ILE A 212 9.49 -9.03 11.42
N ALA A 213 8.58 -9.09 12.41
CA ALA A 213 7.55 -8.08 12.61
C ALA A 213 8.14 -6.67 12.79
N GLY A 214 9.19 -6.54 13.61
CA GLY A 214 9.87 -5.26 13.83
C GLY A 214 10.54 -4.66 12.58
N ARG A 215 10.76 -5.45 11.53
CA ARG A 215 11.44 -5.03 10.30
C ARG A 215 10.54 -4.94 9.07
N CYS A 216 9.23 -5.12 9.23
CA CYS A 216 8.27 -5.14 8.12
C CYS A 216 7.48 -3.82 7.93
N ARG A 217 7.93 -2.73 8.57
CA ARG A 217 7.42 -1.37 8.37
C ARG A 217 5.92 -1.23 8.66
N GLY A 218 5.36 -2.03 9.57
CA GLY A 218 3.93 -1.99 9.90
C GLY A 218 3.02 -2.54 8.79
N THR A 219 3.58 -3.34 7.86
CA THR A 219 2.89 -3.72 6.60
C THR A 219 2.82 -5.25 6.44
N PRO A 220 1.61 -5.85 6.45
CA PRO A 220 1.42 -7.29 6.28
C PRO A 220 2.03 -7.88 5.01
N ARG A 221 1.98 -7.14 3.88
CA ARG A 221 2.61 -7.58 2.63
C ARG A 221 4.12 -7.79 2.79
N ILE A 222 4.81 -6.81 3.39
CA ILE A 222 6.25 -6.89 3.65
C ILE A 222 6.53 -8.03 4.63
N ALA A 223 5.71 -8.18 5.67
CA ALA A 223 5.87 -9.24 6.65
C ALA A 223 5.85 -10.65 5.99
N ASN A 224 4.83 -10.92 5.18
CA ASN A 224 4.71 -12.21 4.48
C ASN A 224 5.85 -12.43 3.47
N ARG A 225 6.31 -11.37 2.78
CA ARG A 225 7.47 -11.46 1.86
C ARG A 225 8.75 -11.80 2.61
N LEU A 226 9.00 -11.16 3.75
CA LEU A 226 10.16 -11.46 4.59
C LEU A 226 10.06 -12.88 5.18
N LEU A 227 8.89 -13.31 5.62
CA LEU A 227 8.69 -14.69 6.11
C LEU A 227 9.03 -15.73 5.05
N ARG A 228 8.61 -15.50 3.79
CA ARG A 228 8.96 -16.37 2.67
C ARG A 228 10.48 -16.47 2.50
N ARG A 229 11.17 -15.33 2.48
CA ARG A 229 12.63 -15.25 2.36
C ARG A 229 13.35 -15.97 3.50
N VAL A 230 12.87 -15.78 4.73
CA VAL A 230 13.39 -16.48 5.92
C VAL A 230 13.18 -17.99 5.80
N ARG A 231 12.01 -18.43 5.32
CA ARG A 231 11.74 -19.84 5.08
C ARG A 231 12.69 -20.41 4.02
N ASP A 232 12.86 -19.71 2.91
CA ASP A 232 13.74 -20.14 1.82
C ASP A 232 15.21 -20.25 2.30
N TYR A 233 15.65 -19.32 3.16
CA TYR A 233 16.94 -19.43 3.86
C TYR A 233 16.99 -20.67 4.78
N ALA A 234 15.97 -20.86 5.63
CA ALA A 234 15.92 -21.96 6.59
C ALA A 234 15.92 -23.33 5.89
N LEU A 235 15.25 -23.48 4.74
CA LEU A 235 15.25 -24.71 3.94
C LEU A 235 16.67 -25.18 3.59
N VAL A 236 17.60 -24.26 3.37
CA VAL A 236 19.01 -24.58 3.07
C VAL A 236 19.84 -24.77 4.34
N HIS A 237 19.40 -24.24 5.49
CA HIS A 237 20.17 -24.16 6.73
C HIS A 237 19.59 -25.00 7.89
N GLY A 238 18.82 -26.06 7.58
CA GLY A 238 18.34 -27.02 8.59
C GLY A 238 16.84 -26.99 8.89
N GLY A 239 16.03 -26.34 8.04
CA GLY A 239 14.57 -26.44 7.97
C GLY A 239 13.77 -25.62 8.99
N ARG A 240 14.36 -25.28 10.15
CA ARG A 240 13.75 -24.44 11.20
C ARG A 240 14.47 -23.10 11.34
N ALA A 241 13.75 -22.07 11.80
CA ALA A 241 14.36 -20.76 12.06
C ALA A 241 14.19 -20.30 13.52
N ASP A 242 15.32 -20.08 14.18
CA ASP A 242 15.41 -19.32 15.43
C ASP A 242 15.72 -17.84 15.14
N VAL A 243 15.89 -17.03 16.19
CA VAL A 243 16.18 -15.58 16.04
C VAL A 243 17.48 -15.33 15.28
N ALA A 244 18.50 -16.18 15.46
CA ALA A 244 19.78 -16.03 14.79
C ALA A 244 19.66 -16.31 13.29
N ALA A 245 18.94 -17.37 12.90
CA ALA A 245 18.65 -17.71 11.52
C ALA A 245 17.83 -16.61 10.83
N VAL A 246 16.81 -16.05 11.50
CA VAL A 246 16.04 -14.91 10.97
C VAL A 246 16.95 -13.71 10.72
N ARG A 247 17.80 -13.33 11.69
CA ARG A 247 18.69 -12.19 11.53
C ARG A 247 19.66 -12.39 10.37
N ALA A 248 20.26 -13.57 10.26
CA ALA A 248 21.16 -13.91 9.16
C ALA A 248 20.44 -13.86 7.79
N ALA A 249 19.21 -14.37 7.72
CA ALA A 249 18.40 -14.28 6.51
C ALA A 249 18.07 -12.82 6.14
N LEU A 250 17.63 -12.01 7.10
CA LEU A 250 17.28 -10.61 6.85
C LEU A 250 18.50 -9.78 6.45
N GLU A 251 19.66 -10.03 7.05
CA GLU A 251 20.93 -9.42 6.64
C GLU A 251 21.34 -9.83 5.22
N LEU A 252 21.21 -11.11 4.86
CA LEU A 252 21.46 -11.59 3.50
C LEU A 252 20.56 -10.91 2.45
N TYR A 253 19.32 -10.60 2.82
CA TYR A 253 18.37 -9.87 1.97
C TYR A 253 18.41 -8.35 2.16
N ASP A 254 19.48 -7.82 2.77
CA ASP A 254 19.74 -6.40 2.87
C ASP A 254 18.67 -5.62 3.66
N VAL A 255 18.04 -6.26 4.67
CA VAL A 255 17.04 -5.67 5.55
C VAL A 255 17.64 -5.36 6.92
N ASP A 256 17.80 -4.08 7.20
CA ASP A 256 18.42 -3.61 8.43
C ASP A 256 17.49 -3.70 9.66
N PRO A 257 17.97 -3.37 10.88
CA PRO A 257 17.15 -3.42 12.09
C PRO A 257 15.94 -2.47 12.13
N LEU A 258 15.91 -1.41 11.32
CA LEU A 258 14.75 -0.53 11.16
C LEU A 258 13.83 -1.00 10.01
N GLY A 259 14.19 -2.09 9.33
CA GLY A 259 13.48 -2.61 8.17
C GLY A 259 13.80 -1.87 6.87
N LEU A 260 14.85 -1.05 6.82
CA LEU A 260 15.30 -0.41 5.58
C LEU A 260 15.88 -1.47 4.64
N ASP A 261 15.47 -1.42 3.38
CA ASP A 261 16.07 -2.24 2.34
C ASP A 261 17.29 -1.57 1.70
N ARG A 262 17.84 -2.22 0.67
CA ARG A 262 18.97 -1.71 -0.12
C ARG A 262 18.69 -0.32 -0.72
N LEU A 263 17.49 -0.09 -1.25
CA LEU A 263 17.14 1.17 -1.94
C LEU A 263 16.94 2.30 -0.91
N ASP A 264 16.26 2.04 0.20
CA ASP A 264 16.12 3.01 1.29
C ASP A 264 17.49 3.49 1.78
N ARG A 265 18.41 2.54 2.00
CA ARG A 265 19.78 2.82 2.43
C ARG A 265 20.55 3.56 1.34
N ALA A 266 20.43 3.17 0.07
CA ALA A 266 21.07 3.86 -1.04
C ALA A 266 20.62 5.34 -1.14
N VAL A 267 19.33 5.61 -0.96
CA VAL A 267 18.78 6.97 -0.92
C VAL A 267 19.35 7.76 0.26
N LEU A 268 19.36 7.19 1.48
CA LEU A 268 19.94 7.87 2.64
C LEU A 268 21.44 8.11 2.48
N HIS A 269 22.21 7.12 2.04
CA HIS A 269 23.65 7.27 1.76
C HIS A 269 23.90 8.37 0.72
N ALA A 270 23.13 8.41 -0.37
CA ALA A 270 23.26 9.46 -1.37
C ALA A 270 23.05 10.85 -0.75
N ILE A 271 22.01 11.04 0.06
CA ILE A 271 21.72 12.32 0.73
C ILE A 271 22.86 12.69 1.71
N LEU A 272 23.30 11.75 2.54
CA LEU A 272 24.28 12.00 3.59
C LEU A 272 25.70 12.24 3.04
N GLU A 273 26.16 11.40 2.11
CA GLU A 273 27.55 11.40 1.66
C GLU A 273 27.78 12.31 0.45
N ARG A 274 26.85 12.32 -0.51
CA ARG A 274 27.02 13.06 -1.77
C ARG A 274 26.47 14.48 -1.70
N PHE A 275 25.47 14.70 -0.86
CA PHE A 275 24.78 16.00 -0.72
C PHE A 275 24.92 16.61 0.69
N ASP A 276 25.80 16.06 1.54
CA ASP A 276 26.09 16.54 2.90
C ASP A 276 24.83 16.73 3.79
N GLY A 277 23.88 15.83 3.65
CA GLY A 277 22.58 15.89 4.35
C GLY A 277 21.48 16.63 3.61
N GLY A 278 21.75 17.23 2.45
CA GLY A 278 20.80 17.98 1.62
C GLY A 278 20.83 19.50 1.85
N PRO A 279 19.88 20.27 1.28
CA PRO A 279 18.72 19.82 0.52
C PRO A 279 19.06 19.35 -0.90
N VAL A 280 18.42 18.26 -1.36
CA VAL A 280 18.54 17.75 -2.74
C VAL A 280 17.17 17.59 -3.42
N GLY A 281 17.06 17.95 -4.70
CA GLY A 281 15.84 17.77 -5.50
C GLY A 281 15.58 16.30 -5.85
N LEU A 282 14.31 15.91 -6.04
CA LEU A 282 13.91 14.52 -6.33
C LEU A 282 14.65 13.95 -7.54
N ASN A 283 14.64 14.69 -8.65
CA ASN A 283 15.24 14.23 -9.91
C ASN A 283 16.76 14.05 -9.78
N THR A 284 17.44 14.94 -9.05
CA THR A 284 18.88 14.83 -8.79
C THR A 284 19.20 13.62 -7.92
N LEU A 285 18.38 13.39 -6.89
CA LEU A 285 18.51 12.23 -6.02
C LEU A 285 18.28 10.93 -6.79
N ALA A 286 17.23 10.89 -7.63
CA ALA A 286 16.88 9.78 -8.50
C ALA A 286 18.03 9.38 -9.44
N VAL A 287 18.61 10.35 -10.14
CA VAL A 287 19.80 10.12 -10.99
C VAL A 287 20.99 9.61 -10.18
N SER A 288 21.19 10.11 -8.95
CA SER A 288 22.30 9.70 -8.10
C SER A 288 22.21 8.23 -7.69
N VAL A 289 21.01 7.73 -7.40
CA VAL A 289 20.80 6.33 -7.00
C VAL A 289 20.50 5.39 -8.18
N GLY A 290 20.25 5.93 -9.38
CA GLY A 290 19.95 5.14 -10.58
C GLY A 290 18.49 4.69 -10.67
N GLU A 291 17.56 5.44 -10.08
CA GLU A 291 16.14 5.07 -9.99
C GLU A 291 15.23 6.13 -10.63
N GLU A 292 13.97 5.77 -10.83
CA GLU A 292 12.94 6.72 -11.23
C GLU A 292 12.51 7.62 -10.05
N ALA A 293 12.26 8.90 -10.35
CA ALA A 293 11.78 9.87 -9.37
C ALA A 293 10.49 9.42 -8.68
N GLU A 294 9.54 8.87 -9.46
CA GLU A 294 8.26 8.37 -8.95
C GLU A 294 8.46 7.19 -7.97
N THR A 295 9.41 6.30 -8.24
CA THR A 295 9.74 5.18 -7.34
C THR A 295 10.24 5.68 -5.99
N ILE A 296 11.16 6.66 -5.98
CA ILE A 296 11.64 7.24 -4.73
C ILE A 296 10.51 7.93 -3.97
N GLU A 297 9.69 8.73 -4.64
CA GLU A 297 8.59 9.49 -4.03
C GLU A 297 7.47 8.60 -3.49
N SER A 298 7.12 7.53 -4.19
CA SER A 298 5.98 6.67 -3.88
C SER A 298 6.32 5.46 -3.01
N VAL A 299 7.56 4.96 -3.07
CA VAL A 299 7.98 3.73 -2.37
C VAL A 299 8.87 4.03 -1.17
N VAL A 300 9.90 4.87 -1.35
CA VAL A 300 10.98 5.06 -0.36
C VAL A 300 10.65 6.19 0.63
N GLU A 301 10.37 7.38 0.11
CA GLU A 301 10.12 8.58 0.92
C GLU A 301 9.03 8.39 1.99
N PRO A 302 7.88 7.74 1.70
CA PRO A 302 6.81 7.65 2.69
C PRO A 302 7.26 6.96 3.98
N PHE A 303 8.07 5.91 3.88
CA PHE A 303 8.57 5.22 5.05
C PHE A 303 9.65 6.03 5.76
N LEU A 304 10.67 6.51 5.04
CA LEU A 304 11.78 7.28 5.62
C LEU A 304 11.31 8.56 6.33
N VAL A 305 10.30 9.25 5.78
CA VAL A 305 9.67 10.41 6.41
C VAL A 305 8.92 10.00 7.68
N ARG A 306 8.17 8.90 7.62
CA ARG A 306 7.37 8.40 8.76
C ARG A 306 8.24 8.04 9.96
N ILE A 307 9.37 7.36 9.75
CA ILE A 307 10.33 7.03 10.82
C ILE A 307 11.30 8.18 11.14
N GLY A 308 11.12 9.33 10.50
CA GLY A 308 11.84 10.56 10.81
C GLY A 308 13.30 10.56 10.39
N LEU A 309 13.72 9.73 9.43
CA LEU A 309 15.07 9.76 8.84
C LEU A 309 15.18 10.80 7.71
N LEU A 310 14.06 11.14 7.08
CA LEU A 310 13.98 12.10 5.98
C LEU A 310 12.97 13.22 6.28
N SER A 311 13.29 14.44 5.85
CA SER A 311 12.36 15.57 5.85
C SER A 311 12.23 16.16 4.44
N ARG A 312 11.01 16.59 4.09
CA ARG A 312 10.71 17.29 2.83
C ARG A 312 10.60 18.78 3.09
N THR A 313 11.38 19.55 2.34
CA THR A 313 11.36 21.01 2.37
C THR A 313 11.03 21.56 0.99
N PRO A 314 10.59 22.82 0.85
CA PRO A 314 10.41 23.44 -0.46
C PRO A 314 11.68 23.44 -1.33
N ARG A 315 12.87 23.34 -0.70
CA ARG A 315 14.16 23.31 -1.40
C ARG A 315 14.63 21.91 -1.78
N GLY A 316 13.97 20.86 -1.29
CA GLY A 316 14.37 19.48 -1.49
C GLY A 316 14.32 18.62 -0.23
N ARG A 317 14.91 17.43 -0.34
CA ARG A 317 14.97 16.39 0.68
C ARG A 317 16.18 16.61 1.57
N VAL A 318 15.98 16.49 2.88
CA VAL A 318 17.01 16.70 3.90
C VAL A 318 17.04 15.50 4.83
N ALA A 319 18.23 14.94 5.10
CA ALA A 319 18.40 13.89 6.09
C ALA A 319 18.34 14.48 7.50
N THR A 320 17.63 13.81 8.40
CA THR A 320 17.53 14.27 9.80
C THR A 320 18.73 13.81 10.62
N PRO A 321 18.94 14.35 11.84
CA PRO A 321 19.95 13.81 12.77
C PRO A 321 19.79 12.32 13.09
N ALA A 322 18.57 11.78 12.99
CA ALA A 322 18.34 10.36 13.18
C ALA A 322 18.96 9.52 12.05
N ALA A 323 18.94 10.00 10.81
CA ALA A 323 19.58 9.30 9.67
C ALA A 323 21.10 9.20 9.82
N TRP A 324 21.76 10.30 10.23
CA TRP A 324 23.20 10.29 10.50
C TRP A 324 23.57 9.25 11.57
N ARG A 325 22.83 9.23 12.69
CA ARG A 325 23.06 8.27 13.78
C ARG A 325 22.80 6.83 13.34
N HIS A 326 21.74 6.59 12.58
CA HIS A 326 21.37 5.27 12.12
C HIS A 326 22.44 4.66 11.20
N LEU A 327 22.94 5.42 10.22
CA LEU A 327 23.98 4.96 9.30
C LEU A 327 25.40 5.11 9.86
N GLY A 328 25.56 5.60 11.09
CA GLY A 328 26.87 5.77 11.73
C GLY A 328 27.77 6.80 11.03
N ILE A 329 27.21 7.69 10.21
CA ILE A 329 27.97 8.70 9.48
C ILE A 329 28.07 9.95 10.35
N PRO A 330 29.27 10.50 10.60
CA PRO A 330 29.41 11.75 11.34
C PRO A 330 28.89 12.94 10.52
N SER A 331 27.96 13.71 11.09
CA SER A 331 27.49 14.97 10.47
C SER A 331 28.64 15.95 10.32
N ARG A 332 28.88 16.47 9.11
CA ARG A 332 29.96 17.42 8.82
C ARG A 332 29.58 18.89 9.08
N SER A 333 28.32 19.19 9.42
CA SER A 333 27.84 20.54 9.76
C SER A 333 26.94 20.53 11.01
N ARG A 334 26.98 21.47 11.97
CA ARG A 334 27.95 22.47 12.42
C ARG A 334 27.78 22.55 13.94
N ASP A 335 28.88 22.51 14.68
CA ASP A 335 28.95 23.10 16.01
C ASP A 335 28.90 24.62 15.83
N SER A 336 27.72 25.23 16.01
CA SER A 336 27.54 26.69 15.97
C SER A 336 27.50 27.27 17.39
N SER A 337 28.35 26.76 18.28
CA SER A 337 28.47 27.25 19.66
C SER A 337 29.78 28.02 19.94
N GLN A 338 30.46 28.51 18.90
CA GLN A 338 31.51 29.53 19.07
C GLN A 338 30.93 30.93 18.88
N PRO A 339 30.96 31.80 19.92
CA PRO A 339 30.62 33.21 19.74
C PRO A 339 31.69 33.89 18.87
N PRO A 340 31.33 34.93 18.09
CA PRO A 340 32.30 35.66 17.29
C PRO A 340 33.30 36.34 18.23
N THR A 341 34.58 36.00 18.12
CA THR A 341 35.66 36.80 18.70
C THR A 341 35.65 38.16 18.02
N LEU A 342 35.24 39.18 18.78
CA LEU A 342 35.45 40.58 18.45
C LEU A 342 36.93 40.79 18.12
N ILE A 343 37.18 41.32 16.93
CA ILE A 343 38.46 41.88 16.55
C ILE A 343 38.58 43.20 17.31
N ASP A 344 39.55 43.29 18.22
CA ASP A 344 39.95 44.56 18.83
C ASP A 344 40.71 45.38 17.78
N ASP A 345 40.17 46.56 17.45
CA ASP A 345 40.86 47.62 16.72
C ASP A 345 41.99 48.20 17.58
N ILE A 346 43.21 48.26 17.02
CA ILE A 346 44.27 49.21 17.40
C ILE A 346 44.79 49.88 16.14
#